data_AF-A0A925KRY1-F1
#
_entry.id   AF-A0A925KRY1-F1
#
_cell.length_a   1.000
_cell.length_b   1.000
_cell.length_c   1.000
_cell.angle_alpha   90.00
_cell.angle_beta   90.00
_cell.angle_gamma   90.00
#
_symmetry.space_group_name_H-M   'P 1'
#
loop_
_entity.id
_entity.type
_entity.pdbx_description
1 polymer ?
#
loop_
_entity_poly.entity_id
_entity_poly.type
_entity_poly.pdbx_seq_one_letter_code
_entity_poly.pdbx_strand_id
1 'polypeptide(L)'
;MANFLLAYKKTAKMEGGYANDPVDRGGETWRGVARKMWPKWKGWDIVDDHKKRSGFPRHLSTDSELQKHVLSFYKTNFWDAMRGDELLNQGVAESIYDSGVNMGVSQAIKLAQRVLGIPATGRMDKTTLNKLNNK
;
A
#
# COMPACT_ATOMS: atom_id res chain seq x y z
N MET A 1 13.73 -13.91 4.09
CA MET A 1 13.04 -12.61 4.23
C MET A 1 11.93 -12.55 3.20
N ALA A 2 10.77 -12.04 3.58
CA ALA A 2 9.62 -11.91 2.71
C ALA A 2 9.89 -10.93 1.56
N ASN A 3 9.20 -11.10 0.45
CA ASN A 3 9.39 -10.34 -0.79
C ASN A 3 8.18 -9.44 -1.05
N PHE A 4 8.43 -8.14 -1.03
CA PHE A 4 7.43 -7.10 -1.33
C PHE A 4 6.77 -7.28 -2.70
N LEU A 5 7.53 -7.60 -3.75
CA LEU A 5 6.99 -7.69 -5.12
C LEU A 5 5.94 -8.79 -5.26
N LEU A 6 6.09 -9.89 -4.50
CA LEU A 6 5.08 -10.95 -4.47
C LEU A 6 3.79 -10.47 -3.80
N ALA A 7 3.91 -9.74 -2.69
CA ALA A 7 2.76 -9.16 -1.99
C ALA A 7 2.06 -8.08 -2.83
N TYR A 8 2.82 -7.13 -3.37
CA TYR A 8 2.31 -6.05 -4.22
C TYR A 8 1.60 -6.57 -5.47
N LYS A 9 2.12 -7.64 -6.10
CA LYS A 9 1.47 -8.25 -7.27
C LYS A 9 0.05 -8.72 -6.97
N LYS A 10 -0.27 -9.10 -5.73
CA LYS A 10 -1.64 -9.48 -5.33
C LYS A 10 -2.52 -8.24 -5.18
N THR A 11 -2.05 -7.22 -4.46
CA THR A 11 -2.75 -5.93 -4.31
C THR A 11 -3.02 -5.26 -5.66
N ALA A 12 -2.01 -5.16 -6.53
CA ALA A 12 -2.11 -4.51 -7.83
C ALA A 12 -3.13 -5.16 -8.79
N LYS A 13 -3.49 -6.43 -8.60
CA LYS A 13 -4.57 -7.08 -9.35
C LYS A 13 -5.96 -6.58 -8.93
N MET A 14 -6.11 -6.20 -7.66
CA MET A 14 -7.36 -5.69 -7.09
C MET A 14 -7.46 -4.17 -7.24
N GLU A 15 -6.32 -3.47 -7.33
CA GLU A 15 -6.29 -2.02 -7.49
C GLU A 15 -6.90 -1.55 -8.82
N GLY A 16 -7.90 -0.68 -8.72
CA GLY A 16 -8.61 -0.09 -9.85
C GLY A 16 -7.78 0.89 -10.69
N GLY A 17 -8.40 1.45 -11.72
CA GLY A 17 -7.80 2.47 -12.59
C GLY A 17 -7.94 3.88 -12.03
N TYR A 18 -8.00 4.86 -12.94
CA TYR A 18 -8.32 6.23 -12.61
C TYR A 18 -9.79 6.36 -12.24
N ALA A 19 -10.09 7.08 -11.16
CA ALA A 19 -11.44 7.47 -10.77
C ALA A 19 -11.41 8.91 -10.25
N ASN A 20 -12.46 9.68 -10.53
CA ASN A 20 -12.61 11.03 -10.00
C ASN A 20 -14.10 11.34 -9.85
N ASP A 21 -14.67 10.92 -8.73
CA ASP A 21 -16.06 11.15 -8.40
C ASP A 21 -16.19 12.44 -7.57
N PRO A 22 -16.99 13.44 -8.01
CA PRO A 22 -17.22 14.68 -7.27
C PRO A 22 -17.84 14.50 -5.88
N VAL A 23 -18.61 13.42 -5.67
CA VAL A 23 -19.29 13.12 -4.41
C VAL A 23 -18.37 12.33 -3.48
N ASP A 24 -17.30 11.73 -4.00
CA ASP A 24 -16.36 10.95 -3.20
C ASP A 24 -15.50 11.85 -2.29
N ARG A 25 -15.49 11.47 -1.01
CA ARG A 25 -14.64 12.07 0.02
C ARG A 25 -13.16 11.91 -0.30
N GLY A 26 -12.76 10.86 -1.02
CA GLY A 26 -11.39 10.64 -1.49
C GLY A 26 -10.99 11.49 -2.71
N GLY A 27 -11.98 11.88 -3.52
CA GLY A 27 -11.79 12.64 -4.76
C GLY A 27 -11.03 11.85 -5.83
N GLU A 28 -10.17 12.53 -6.58
CA GLU A 28 -9.36 11.90 -7.62
C GLU A 28 -8.44 10.81 -7.06
N THR A 29 -8.51 9.62 -7.65
CA THR A 29 -7.80 8.41 -7.22
C THR A 29 -7.13 7.73 -8.40
N TRP A 30 -5.91 7.25 -8.18
CA TRP A 30 -5.17 6.41 -9.13
C TRP A 30 -4.55 5.22 -8.42
N ARG A 31 -4.95 3.98 -8.80
CA ARG A 31 -4.41 2.73 -8.22
C ARG A 31 -4.45 2.72 -6.68
N GLY A 32 -5.57 3.19 -6.12
CA GLY A 32 -5.79 3.30 -4.68
C GLY A 32 -5.15 4.51 -4.00
N VAL A 33 -4.31 5.27 -4.70
CA VAL A 33 -3.75 6.53 -4.18
C VAL A 33 -4.78 7.64 -4.35
N ALA A 34 -5.44 8.04 -3.27
CA ALA A 34 -6.42 9.13 -3.26
C ALA A 34 -5.74 10.50 -3.06
N ARG A 35 -6.02 11.48 -3.92
CA ARG A 35 -5.34 12.79 -3.93
C ARG A 35 -5.57 13.57 -2.65
N LYS A 36 -6.78 13.54 -2.08
CA LYS A 36 -7.07 14.24 -0.83
C LYS A 36 -6.29 13.68 0.35
N MET A 37 -6.06 12.36 0.38
CA MET A 37 -5.29 11.71 1.44
C MET A 37 -3.78 11.85 1.23
N TRP A 38 -3.34 11.87 -0.03
CA TRP A 38 -1.92 11.92 -0.42
C TRP A 38 -1.63 13.07 -1.38
N PRO A 39 -1.88 14.34 -0.99
CA PRO A 39 -1.78 15.48 -1.90
C PRO A 39 -0.34 15.76 -2.36
N LYS A 40 0.64 15.27 -1.60
CA LYS A 40 2.08 15.43 -1.89
C LYS A 40 2.69 14.25 -2.65
N TRP A 41 1.89 13.27 -3.07
CA TRP A 41 2.40 12.14 -3.84
C TRP A 41 2.81 12.60 -5.24
N LYS A 42 4.08 12.40 -5.61
CA LYS A 42 4.67 12.90 -6.85
C LYS A 42 4.03 12.35 -8.13
N GLY A 43 3.32 11.22 -8.05
CA GLY A 43 2.57 10.69 -9.21
C GLY A 43 1.49 11.65 -9.70
N TRP A 44 1.00 12.56 -8.86
CA TRP A 44 0.01 13.56 -9.26
C TRP A 44 0.52 14.53 -10.32
N ASP A 45 1.81 14.89 -10.30
CA ASP A 45 2.39 15.77 -11.32
C ASP A 45 2.29 15.14 -12.72
N ILE A 46 2.51 13.82 -12.80
CA ILE A 46 2.40 13.04 -14.04
C ILE A 46 0.92 12.91 -14.44
N VAL A 47 0.03 12.58 -13.49
CA VAL A 47 -1.41 12.51 -13.77
C VAL A 47 -1.94 13.84 -14.32
N ASP A 48 -1.54 14.97 -13.72
CA ASP A 48 -1.95 16.30 -14.14
C ASP A 48 -1.39 16.70 -15.51
N ASP A 49 -0.19 16.24 -15.84
CA ASP A 49 0.34 16.42 -17.20
C ASP A 49 -0.46 15.62 -18.24
N HIS A 50 -0.80 14.36 -17.94
CA HIS A 50 -1.62 13.53 -18.82
C HIS A 50 -3.04 14.08 -19.01
N LYS A 51 -3.61 14.79 -18.03
CA LYS A 51 -4.93 15.44 -18.18
C LYS A 51 -4.98 16.51 -19.27
N LYS A 52 -3.83 17.07 -19.65
CA LYS A 52 -3.71 18.06 -20.73
C LYS A 52 -3.66 17.43 -22.12
N ARG A 53 -3.50 16.09 -22.18
CA ARG A 53 -3.34 15.34 -23.43
C ARG A 53 -4.66 14.71 -23.85
N SER A 54 -4.87 14.56 -25.16
CA SER A 54 -5.99 13.77 -25.69
C SER A 54 -5.88 12.31 -25.25
N GLY A 55 -7.01 11.68 -24.93
CA GLY A 55 -7.03 10.26 -24.57
C GLY A 55 -6.92 9.95 -23.07
N PHE A 56 -6.84 10.97 -22.21
CA PHE A 56 -6.97 10.79 -20.76
C PHE A 56 -8.27 10.04 -20.39
N PRO A 57 -8.25 9.08 -19.44
CA PRO A 57 -7.11 8.61 -18.63
C PRO A 57 -6.37 7.38 -19.21
N ARG A 58 -6.60 7.00 -20.47
CA ARG A 58 -6.16 5.70 -21.04
C ARG A 58 -4.64 5.46 -20.99
N HIS A 59 -3.84 6.53 -21.07
CA HIS A 59 -2.38 6.43 -21.11
C HIS A 59 -1.70 6.32 -19.74
N LEU A 60 -2.43 6.52 -18.64
CA LEU A 60 -1.84 6.43 -17.29
C LEU A 60 -1.33 5.01 -16.97
N SER A 61 -2.04 3.98 -17.44
CA SER A 61 -1.66 2.58 -17.19
C SER A 61 -0.37 2.17 -17.89
N THR A 62 0.00 2.86 -18.99
CA THR A 62 1.20 2.58 -19.78
C THR A 62 2.38 3.47 -19.41
N ASP A 63 2.18 4.47 -18.55
CA ASP A 63 3.23 5.36 -18.08
C ASP A 63 4.09 4.67 -17.02
N SER A 64 5.32 4.30 -17.40
CA SER A 64 6.22 3.52 -16.55
C SER A 64 6.68 4.27 -15.30
N GLU A 65 6.87 5.58 -15.38
CA GLU A 65 7.27 6.40 -14.23
C GLU A 65 6.12 6.53 -13.24
N LEU A 66 4.89 6.71 -13.71
CA LEU A 66 3.71 6.68 -12.86
C LEU A 66 3.56 5.33 -12.14
N GLN A 67 3.77 4.20 -12.84
CA GLN A 67 3.73 2.88 -12.20
C GLN A 67 4.82 2.72 -11.13
N LYS A 68 6.03 3.25 -11.35
CA LYS A 68 7.11 3.25 -10.33
C LYS A 68 6.72 4.07 -9.10
N HIS A 69 6.06 5.21 -9.28
CA HIS A 69 5.57 6.02 -8.16
C HIS A 69 4.51 5.29 -7.33
N VAL A 70 3.63 4.50 -7.96
CA VAL A 70 2.64 3.67 -7.24
C VAL A 70 3.35 2.56 -6.48
N LEU A 71 4.27 1.84 -7.12
CA LEU A 71 5.04 0.77 -6.47
C LEU A 71 5.79 1.29 -5.24
N SER A 72 6.49 2.41 -5.39
CA SER A 72 7.22 3.06 -4.28
C SER A 72 6.28 3.52 -3.17
N PHE A 73 5.10 4.04 -3.53
CA PHE A 73 4.09 4.44 -2.55
C PHE A 73 3.67 3.26 -1.66
N TYR A 74 3.34 2.11 -2.25
CA TYR A 74 2.96 0.91 -1.50
C TYR A 74 4.10 0.34 -0.67
N LYS A 75 5.33 0.35 -1.22
CA LYS A 75 6.51 -0.11 -0.49
C LYS A 75 6.72 0.73 0.76
N THR A 76 6.80 2.05 0.63
CA THR A 76 7.16 2.92 1.74
C THR A 76 6.04 3.05 2.77
N ASN A 77 4.80 3.26 2.34
CA ASN A 77 3.71 3.60 3.26
C ASN A 77 3.08 2.39 3.95
N PHE A 78 3.28 1.18 3.40
CA PHE A 78 2.68 -0.03 3.93
C PHE A 78 3.73 -1.08 4.27
N TRP A 79 4.49 -1.58 3.30
CA TRP A 79 5.44 -2.67 3.51
C TRP A 79 6.57 -2.31 4.48
N ASP A 80 7.27 -1.21 4.23
CA ASP A 80 8.38 -0.75 5.06
C ASP A 80 7.87 -0.25 6.42
N ALA A 81 6.70 0.40 6.44
CA ALA A 81 6.04 0.84 7.67
C ALA A 81 5.69 -0.32 8.62
N MET A 82 5.43 -1.52 8.07
CA MET A 82 5.25 -2.74 8.86
C MET A 82 6.52 -3.58 9.01
N ARG A 83 7.68 -3.10 8.57
CA ARG A 83 8.97 -3.81 8.56
C ARG A 83 8.89 -5.17 7.84
N GLY A 84 8.19 -5.20 6.70
CA GLY A 84 7.90 -6.45 5.97
C GLY A 84 9.12 -7.23 5.52
N ASP A 85 10.23 -6.57 5.19
CA ASP A 85 11.49 -7.21 4.82
C ASP A 85 12.10 -8.04 5.97
N GLU A 86 11.72 -7.75 7.22
CA GLU A 86 12.22 -8.47 8.41
C GLU A 86 11.38 -9.70 8.78
N LEU A 87 10.27 -9.94 8.09
CA LEU A 87 9.46 -11.13 8.27
C LEU A 87 10.03 -12.32 7.49
N LEU A 88 10.09 -13.49 8.11
CA LEU A 88 10.64 -14.69 7.49
C LEU A 88 9.59 -15.47 6.70
N ASN A 89 8.33 -15.44 7.14
CA ASN A 89 7.23 -16.13 6.49
C ASN A 89 6.48 -15.20 5.53
N GLN A 90 6.48 -15.55 4.24
CA GLN A 90 5.83 -14.77 3.18
C GLN A 90 4.33 -14.61 3.40
N GLY A 91 3.62 -15.68 3.77
CA GLY A 91 2.16 -15.65 3.95
C GLY A 91 1.73 -14.77 5.13
N VAL A 92 2.51 -14.77 6.21
CA VAL A 92 2.32 -13.85 7.34
C VAL A 92 2.54 -12.40 6.90
N ALA A 93 3.64 -12.13 6.18
CA ALA A 93 3.94 -10.79 5.69
C ALA A 93 2.85 -10.27 4.74
N GLU A 94 2.39 -11.09 3.82
CA GLU A 94 1.30 -10.77 2.88
C GLU A 94 -0.01 -10.48 3.60
N SER A 95 -0.36 -11.27 4.62
CA SER A 95 -1.61 -11.09 5.37
C SER A 95 -1.63 -9.77 6.14
N ILE A 96 -0.51 -9.42 6.78
CA ILE A 96 -0.39 -8.15 7.52
C ILE A 96 -0.36 -6.98 6.53
N TYR A 97 0.36 -7.11 5.41
CA TYR A 97 0.44 -6.07 4.39
C TYR A 97 -0.92 -5.80 3.74
N ASP A 98 -1.63 -6.84 3.31
CA ASP A 98 -2.97 -6.72 2.71
C ASP A 98 -3.97 -6.09 3.68
N SER A 99 -3.96 -6.52 4.95
CA SER A 99 -4.72 -5.86 6.00
C SER A 99 -4.31 -4.39 6.13
N GLY A 100 -3.00 -4.11 6.11
CA GLY A 100 -2.46 -2.76 6.23
C GLY A 100 -2.93 -1.82 5.12
N VAL A 101 -3.03 -2.31 3.88
CA VAL A 101 -3.57 -1.56 2.75
C VAL A 101 -5.04 -1.23 2.96
N ASN A 102 -5.83 -2.19 3.43
CA ASN A 102 -7.28 -2.03 3.58
C ASN A 102 -7.71 -1.18 4.80
N MET A 103 -7.02 -1.31 5.94
CA MET A 103 -7.46 -0.67 7.21
C MET A 103 -6.37 0.16 7.91
N GLY A 104 -5.21 0.32 7.28
CA GLY A 104 -4.06 1.03 7.83
C GLY A 104 -3.12 0.11 8.62
N VAL A 105 -1.82 0.37 8.46
CA VAL A 105 -0.71 -0.43 9.02
C VAL A 105 -0.83 -0.66 10.53
N SER A 106 -1.15 0.38 11.30
CA SER A 106 -1.25 0.25 12.76
C SER A 106 -2.35 -0.72 13.18
N GLN A 107 -3.50 -0.71 12.51
CA GLN A 107 -4.60 -1.63 12.83
C GLN A 107 -4.26 -3.07 12.43
N ALA A 108 -3.63 -3.27 11.27
CA ALA A 108 -3.14 -4.58 10.85
C ALA A 108 -2.15 -5.18 11.87
N ILE A 109 -1.21 -4.37 12.37
CA ILE A 109 -0.27 -4.81 13.40
C ILE A 109 -1.00 -5.13 14.72
N LYS A 110 -2.00 -4.33 15.11
CA LYS A 110 -2.82 -4.64 16.31
C LYS A 110 -3.52 -5.99 16.19
N LEU A 111 -4.06 -6.32 15.01
CA LEU A 111 -4.67 -7.63 14.77
C LEU A 111 -3.65 -8.76 14.91
N ALA A 112 -2.47 -8.62 14.30
CA ALA A 112 -1.39 -9.60 14.44
C ALA A 112 -0.95 -9.78 15.91
N GLN A 113 -0.82 -8.68 16.66
CA GLN A 113 -0.47 -8.70 18.09
C GLN A 113 -1.53 -9.41 18.94
N ARG A 114 -2.83 -9.20 18.66
CA ARG A 114 -3.93 -9.91 19.32
C ARG A 114 -3.86 -11.41 19.08
N VAL A 115 -3.60 -11.84 17.83
CA VAL A 115 -3.42 -13.26 17.48
C VAL A 115 -2.23 -13.87 18.22
N LEU A 116 -1.16 -13.10 18.44
CA LEU A 116 0.02 -13.52 19.20
C LEU A 116 -0.16 -13.50 20.72
N GLY A 117 -1.29 -13.02 21.23
CA GLY A 117 -1.55 -12.88 22.66
C GLY A 117 -0.65 -11.85 23.36
N ILE A 118 -0.21 -10.81 22.65
CA ILE A 118 0.62 -9.72 23.21
C ILE A 118 -0.14 -8.38 23.17
N PRO A 119 0.28 -7.36 23.95
CA PRO A 119 -0.36 -6.05 23.93
C PRO A 119 -0.46 -5.45 22.52
N ALA A 120 -1.66 -5.01 22.14
CA ALA A 120 -1.96 -4.49 20.81
C ALA A 120 -1.56 -3.00 20.66
N THR A 121 -0.27 -2.73 20.66
CA THR A 121 0.31 -1.38 20.53
C THR A 121 0.16 -0.80 19.12
N GLY A 122 0.04 -1.65 18.11
CA GLY A 122 0.03 -1.27 16.70
C GLY A 122 1.39 -0.84 16.16
N ARG A 123 2.47 -1.12 16.89
CA ARG A 123 3.85 -0.87 16.49
C ARG A 123 4.55 -2.19 16.22
N MET A 124 5.25 -2.30 15.09
CA MET A 124 6.07 -3.47 14.76
C MET A 124 7.40 -3.44 15.53
N ASP A 125 7.33 -3.67 16.84
CA ASP A 125 8.50 -3.73 17.72
C ASP A 125 9.24 -5.08 17.62
N LYS A 126 10.41 -5.16 18.27
CA LYS A 126 11.25 -6.38 18.26
C LYS A 126 10.50 -7.59 18.83
N THR A 127 9.68 -7.40 19.86
CA THR A 127 8.89 -8.48 20.47
C THR A 127 7.88 -9.05 19.47
N THR A 128 7.18 -8.17 18.76
CA THR A 128 6.20 -8.55 17.73
C THR A 128 6.88 -9.29 16.59
N LEU A 129 7.98 -8.75 16.04
CA LEU A 129 8.74 -9.40 14.96
C LEU A 129 9.26 -10.78 15.35
N ASN A 130 9.89 -10.89 16.52
CA ASN A 130 10.44 -12.17 16.98
C ASN A 130 9.34 -13.23 17.10
N LYS A 131 8.16 -12.86 17.64
CA LYS A 131 7.03 -13.79 17.73
C LYS A 131 6.46 -14.18 16.36
N LEU A 132 6.36 -13.24 15.42
CA LEU A 132 5.91 -13.55 14.05
C LEU A 132 6.88 -14.46 13.30
N ASN A 133 8.19 -14.33 13.56
CA ASN A 133 9.23 -15.12 12.91
C ASN A 133 9.45 -16.52 13.53
N ASN A 134 8.93 -16.74 14.73
CA ASN A 134 8.98 -18.04 15.43
C ASN A 134 7.65 -18.83 15.32
N LYS A 135 6.81 -18.47 14.35
CA LYS A 135 5.48 -19.05 14.12
C LYS A 135 5.47 -20.02 12.95
#